data_AF-A0A6V7K7R6-F1
#
_entry.id   AF-A0A6V7K7R6-F1
#
_cell.length_a   1.000
_cell.length_b   1.000
_cell.length_c   1.000
_cell.angle_alpha   90.00
_cell.angle_beta   90.00
_cell.angle_gamma   90.00
#
_symmetry.space_group_name_H-M   'P 1'
#
loop_
_entity.id
_entity.type
_entity.pdbx_description
1 polymer ?
#
loop_
_entity_poly.entity_id
_entity_poly.type
_entity_poly.pdbx_seq_one_letter_code
_entity_poly.pdbx_strand_id
1 'polypeptide(L)' 'NHSQWYKASIRTRKLLNLMILRSQKPCLLTAGKFYILNLASFGA' A
#
# COMPACT_ATOMS: atom_id res chain seq x y z
N ASN A 1 -9.34 -15.74 11.13
CA ASN A 1 -9.72 -14.35 11.49
C ASN A 1 -9.95 -13.51 10.24
N HIS A 2 -11.19 -13.38 9.77
CA HIS A 2 -11.54 -12.43 8.70
C HIS A 2 -11.97 -11.11 9.33
N SER A 3 -11.26 -10.01 9.02
CA SER A 3 -11.74 -8.68 9.37
C SER A 3 -12.93 -8.35 8.45
N GLN A 4 -14.11 -8.18 9.03
CA GLN A 4 -15.34 -7.86 8.29
C GLN A 4 -15.40 -6.36 7.94
N TRP A 5 -14.37 -5.85 7.25
CA TRP A 5 -14.24 -4.44 6.89
C TRP A 5 -15.45 -3.92 6.09
N TYR A 6 -16.11 -4.79 5.32
CA TYR A 6 -17.32 -4.48 4.56
C TYR A 6 -18.53 -4.18 5.48
N LYS A 7 -18.52 -4.65 6.73
CA LYS A 7 -19.53 -4.32 7.74
C LYS A 7 -19.20 -3.06 8.55
N ALA A 8 -18.01 -2.47 8.37
CA ALA A 8 -17.63 -1.25 9.07
C ALA A 8 -18.53 -0.06 8.67
N SER A 9 -18.48 1.04 9.41
CA SER A 9 -19.29 2.23 9.10
C SER A 9 -19.09 2.73 7.66
N ILE A 10 -20.08 3.44 7.08
CA ILE A 10 -19.96 4.06 5.75
C ILE A 10 -18.68 4.90 5.66
N ARG A 11 -18.37 5.67 6.71
CA ARG A 11 -17.17 6.53 6.78
C ARG A 11 -15.90 5.70 6.69
N THR A 12 -15.81 4.62 7.45
CA THR A 12 -14.65 3.71 7.45
C THR A 12 -14.45 3.07 6.09
N ARG A 13 -15.52 2.58 5.44
CA ARG A 13 -15.42 2.00 4.09
C ARG A 13 -14.94 3.02 3.05
N LYS A 14 -15.42 4.27 3.12
CA LYS A 14 -14.96 5.34 2.22
C LYS A 14 -13.47 5.63 2.41
N LEU A 15 -13.00 5.68 3.66
CA LEU A 15 -11.58 5.85 3.96
C LEU A 15 -10.75 4.65 3.47
N LEU A 16 -11.22 3.42 3.68
CA LEU A 16 -10.58 2.22 3.16
C LEU A 16 -10.47 2.24 1.64
N ASN A 17 -11.53 2.60 0.92
CA ASN A 17 -11.48 2.73 -0.53
C ASN A 17 -10.47 3.78 -0.99
N LEU A 18 -10.39 4.93 -0.31
CA LEU A 18 -9.37 5.94 -0.60
C LEU A 18 -7.96 5.41 -0.35
N MET A 19 -7.73 4.68 0.75
CA MET A 19 -6.44 4.07 1.05
C MET A 19 -6.07 3.05 -0.02
N ILE A 20 -6.98 2.14 -0.38
CA ILE A 20 -6.77 1.15 -1.44
C ILE A 20 -6.41 1.85 -2.76
N LEU A 21 -7.17 2.86 -3.18
CA LEU A 21 -6.90 3.61 -4.40
C LEU A 21 -5.50 4.26 -4.38
N ARG A 22 -5.09 4.82 -3.25
CA ARG A 22 -3.76 5.42 -3.10
C ARG A 22 -2.64 4.37 -3.10
N SER A 23 -2.89 3.21 -2.52
CA SER A 23 -1.94 2.09 -2.45
C SER A 23 -1.78 1.33 -3.76
N GLN A 24 -2.69 1.50 -4.73
CA GLN A 24 -2.53 0.90 -6.07
C GLN A 24 -1.25 1.38 -6.78
N LYS A 25 -0.75 2.57 -6.41
CA LYS A 25 0.58 3.02 -6.82
C LYS A 25 1.59 2.56 -5.76
N PRO A 26 2.56 1.69 -6.11
CA PRO A 26 3.56 1.26 -5.16
C PRO A 26 4.38 2.46 -4.68
N CYS A 27 4.63 2.53 -3.37
CA CYS A 27 5.59 3.48 -2.81
C CYS A 27 7.00 3.00 -3.17
N LEU A 28 7.50 3.43 -4.33
CA LEU A 28 8.84 3.09 -4.79
C LEU A 28 9.87 3.92 -4.03
N LEU A 29 10.77 3.24 -3.33
CA LEU A 29 11.94 3.87 -2.73
C LEU A 29 13.08 3.75 -3.74
N THR A 30 13.72 4.87 -4.09
CA THR A 30 14.82 4.86 -5.04
C THR A 30 16.08 5.47 -4.45
N ALA A 31 17.25 4.86 -4.68
CA ALA A 31 18.53 5.48 -4.40
C ALA A 31 18.88 6.44 -5.55
N GLY A 32 18.90 7.75 -5.27
CA GLY A 32 19.26 8.78 -6.23
C GLY A 32 18.39 8.86 -7.49
N LYS A 33 17.22 8.18 -7.54
CA LYS A 33 16.38 7.96 -8.72
C LYS A 33 16.95 7.00 -9.78
N PHE A 34 18.08 6.35 -9.51
CA PHE A 34 18.74 5.44 -10.45
C PHE A 34 18.46 3.97 -10.16
N TYR A 35 18.08 3.66 -8.91
CA TYR A 35 17.94 2.28 -8.46
C TYR A 35 16.72 2.13 -7.57
N ILE A 36 15.81 1.20 -7.91
CA ILE A 36 14.65 0.88 -7.08
C ILE A 36 15.11 -0.05 -5.95
N LEU A 37 15.00 0.46 -4.73
CA LEU A 37 15.27 -0.31 -3.53
C LEU A 37 14.11 -1.26 -3.31
N ASN A 38 14.40 -2.54 -3.39
CA ASN A 38 13.46 -3.61 -3.11
C ASN A 38 14.16 -4.67 -2.25
N LEU A 39 13.38 -5.42 -1.47
CA LEU A 39 13.93 -6.41 -0.55
C LEU A 39 14.59 -7.61 -1.26
N ALA A 40 14.12 -7.95 -2.46
CA ALA A 40 14.71 -9.05 -3.23
C ALA A 40 16.15 -8.75 -3.68
N SER A 41 16.53 -7.47 -3.77
CA SER A 41 17.90 -7.04 -4.08
C SER A 41 18.70 -6.57 -2.86
N PHE A 42 18.12 -6.65 -1.66
CA PHE A 42 18.78 -6.28 -0.42
C PHE A 42 19.67 -7.44 0.07
N GLY A 43 20.95 -7.43 -0.32
CA GLY A 43 21.94 -8.45 0.07
C GLY A 43 22.54 -9.25 -1.09
N ALA A 44 22.25 -8.89 -2.34
CA ALA A 44 23.03 -9.30 -3.51
C ALA A 44 24.37 -8.56 -3.56
#